data_AF-A0A7S3ESG2-F1
#
_entry.id   AF-A0A7S3ESG2-F1
#
_cell.length_a   1.000
_cell.length_b   1.000
_cell.length_c   1.000
_cell.angle_alpha   90.00
_cell.angle_beta   90.00
_cell.angle_gamma   90.00
#
_symmetry.space_group_name_H-M   'P 1'
#
loop_
_entity.id
_entity.type
_entity.pdbx_description
1 polymer ?
#
loop_
_entity_poly.entity_id
_entity_poly.type
_entity_poly.pdbx_seq_one_letter_code
_entity_poly.pdbx_strand_id
1 'polypeptide(L)'
;GDVRTVRLSRPLQAASPDLFTFSVASADATIPLLTAVGSGVAYAYHKDKAPSALTLLPMTGSSGACVCPQQPKPFGEATGKFVYHAVKNQTVDVGSGAVGFGAHKCADFPATILNEQRNPTCDVRHYQGGQWACHHMWSLLDADQPIPWVDRPLIFHHKYRFWVQPYDVTYHIPVDLGETRGSALLIGGNWEYDVPKCGHGIPGCSRQSDGTWVHTISGSTMGKHAFAALNFHCHAPTCLMMEVYACPMGTSLVDCNATVGKLLCKQAPVYGGTNQSALNGTRFDEPGYIAIPDCFWGSKKYGLEPPPNVTGVPLHMVKICNATYGH
;
A
#
# COMPACT_ATOMS: atom_id res chain seq x y z
N GLY A 1 -7.60 -4.32 35.65
CA GLY A 1 -8.40 -5.47 36.09
C GLY A 1 -7.71 -6.69 35.56
N ASP A 2 -6.95 -7.38 36.40
CA ASP A 2 -6.03 -8.41 35.95
C ASP A 2 -6.80 -9.65 35.48
N VAL A 3 -6.43 -10.16 34.30
CA VAL A 3 -6.98 -11.39 33.76
C VAL A 3 -6.46 -12.55 34.61
N ARG A 4 -7.36 -13.22 35.32
CA ARG A 4 -7.03 -14.46 36.05
C ARG A 4 -7.19 -15.65 35.10
N THR A 5 -6.09 -16.32 34.81
CA THR A 5 -6.11 -17.57 34.04
C THR A 5 -6.32 -18.74 34.99
N VAL A 6 -7.36 -19.54 34.76
CA VAL A 6 -7.65 -20.77 35.50
C VAL A 6 -7.50 -21.95 34.55
N ARG A 7 -6.69 -22.94 34.93
CA ARG A 7 -6.52 -24.19 34.17
C ARG A 7 -7.26 -25.31 34.88
N LEU A 8 -8.29 -25.85 34.23
CA LEU A 8 -8.97 -27.08 34.66
C LEU A 8 -8.46 -28.24 33.80
N SER A 9 -8.26 -29.40 34.41
CA SER A 9 -7.80 -30.60 33.70
C SER A 9 -8.47 -31.83 34.29
N ARG A 10 -9.04 -32.67 33.43
CA ARG A 10 -9.63 -33.96 33.82
C ARG A 10 -9.53 -34.97 32.67
N PRO A 11 -9.57 -36.29 32.95
CA PRO A 11 -9.67 -37.32 31.92
C PRO A 11 -10.96 -37.18 31.08
N LEU A 12 -10.91 -37.63 29.82
CA LEU A 12 -12.06 -37.66 28.92
C LEU A 12 -13.18 -38.56 29.47
N GLN A 13 -12.81 -39.75 29.94
CA GLN A 13 -13.72 -40.68 30.59
C GLN A 13 -14.18 -40.14 31.95
N ALA A 14 -15.47 -40.18 32.21
CA ALA A 14 -16.01 -39.85 33.52
C ALA A 14 -15.59 -40.88 34.58
N ALA A 15 -15.32 -40.39 35.79
CA ALA A 15 -14.99 -41.24 36.93
C ALA A 15 -16.21 -41.97 37.51
N SER A 16 -17.41 -41.49 37.21
CA SER A 16 -18.69 -42.11 37.60
C SER A 16 -19.76 -41.83 36.53
N PRO A 17 -20.87 -42.59 36.52
CA PRO A 17 -21.99 -42.37 35.61
C PRO A 17 -22.66 -40.98 35.74
N ASP A 18 -22.54 -40.34 36.91
CA ASP A 18 -23.13 -39.01 37.17
C ASP A 18 -22.35 -37.85 36.54
N LEU A 19 -21.16 -38.13 35.98
CA LEU A 19 -20.30 -37.12 35.40
C LEU A 19 -20.29 -37.23 33.86
N PHE A 20 -20.22 -36.08 33.19
CA PHE A 20 -20.15 -36.03 31.74
C PHE A 20 -18.85 -36.69 31.24
N THR A 21 -18.97 -37.61 30.28
CA THR A 21 -17.84 -38.22 29.56
C THR A 21 -17.63 -37.45 28.25
N PHE A 22 -16.42 -36.93 28.04
CA PHE A 22 -16.06 -36.28 26.79
C PHE A 22 -15.72 -37.34 25.74
N SER A 23 -16.34 -37.23 24.57
CA SER A 23 -15.97 -38.01 23.39
C SER A 23 -15.29 -37.10 22.39
N VAL A 24 -14.21 -37.58 21.78
CA VAL A 24 -13.52 -36.90 20.67
C VAL A 24 -14.02 -37.41 19.30
N ALA A 25 -15.09 -38.21 19.28
CA ALA A 25 -15.65 -38.72 18.04
C ALA A 25 -16.22 -37.58 17.18
N SER A 26 -15.93 -37.63 15.89
CA SER A 26 -16.12 -36.58 14.87
C SER A 26 -17.54 -36.04 14.69
N ALA A 27 -18.56 -36.65 15.31
CA ALA A 27 -19.96 -36.26 15.15
C ALA A 27 -20.36 -35.05 16.01
N ASP A 28 -19.77 -34.88 17.20
CA ASP A 28 -20.14 -33.81 18.14
C ASP A 28 -18.90 -33.23 18.84
N ALA A 29 -18.14 -32.41 18.09
CA ALA A 29 -16.96 -31.71 18.61
C ALA A 29 -17.30 -30.49 19.50
N THR A 30 -18.58 -30.18 19.67
CA THR A 30 -19.07 -29.03 20.44
C THR A 30 -19.67 -29.49 21.75
N ILE A 31 -19.01 -29.14 22.85
CA ILE A 31 -19.43 -29.45 24.20
C ILE A 31 -20.23 -28.26 24.73
N PRO A 32 -21.54 -28.40 25.01
CA PRO A 32 -22.28 -27.37 25.71
C PRO A 32 -21.80 -27.31 27.17
N LEU A 33 -21.64 -26.11 27.70
CA LEU A 33 -21.24 -25.90 29.08
C LEU A 33 -22.03 -24.76 29.71
N LEU A 34 -22.19 -24.85 31.03
CA LEU A 34 -22.69 -23.77 31.85
C LEU A 34 -21.49 -23.20 32.60
N THR A 35 -21.15 -21.94 32.34
CA THR A 35 -20.17 -21.22 33.16
C THR A 35 -20.87 -20.51 34.30
N ALA A 36 -20.22 -20.47 35.46
CA ALA A 36 -20.63 -19.60 36.55
C ALA A 36 -19.41 -19.07 37.30
N VAL A 37 -19.50 -17.84 37.77
CA VAL A 37 -18.48 -17.21 38.62
C VAL A 37 -19.13 -16.81 39.93
N GLY A 38 -18.47 -17.10 41.05
CA GLY A 38 -18.99 -16.79 42.38
C GLY A 38 -18.66 -15.39 42.89
N SER A 39 -19.48 -14.84 43.79
CA SER A 39 -19.35 -13.48 44.35
C SER A 39 -18.24 -13.30 45.40
N GLY A 40 -17.54 -14.37 45.79
CA GLY A 40 -16.49 -14.33 46.82
C GLY A 40 -15.52 -15.51 46.71
N VAL A 41 -14.52 -15.57 47.60
CA VAL A 41 -13.43 -16.57 47.56
C VAL A 41 -13.91 -18.01 47.71
N ALA A 42 -15.08 -18.22 48.33
CA ALA A 42 -15.72 -19.53 48.49
C ALA A 42 -16.63 -19.92 47.31
N TYR A 43 -16.79 -19.03 46.33
CA TYR A 43 -17.65 -19.21 45.15
C TYR A 43 -19.12 -19.59 45.45
N ALA A 44 -19.59 -19.40 46.68
CA ALA A 44 -20.85 -19.96 47.18
C ALA A 44 -22.15 -19.35 46.60
N TYR A 45 -22.06 -18.23 45.87
CA TYR A 45 -23.21 -17.58 45.24
C TYR A 45 -22.85 -17.14 43.81
N HIS A 46 -23.67 -17.47 42.82
CA HIS A 46 -23.43 -17.11 41.41
C HIS A 46 -23.51 -15.58 41.24
N LYS A 47 -22.35 -14.94 41.03
CA LYS A 47 -22.22 -13.55 40.60
C LYS A 47 -22.64 -13.38 39.14
N ASP A 48 -22.26 -14.35 38.31
CA ASP A 48 -22.55 -14.39 36.88
C ASP A 48 -22.68 -15.85 36.43
N LYS A 49 -23.50 -16.11 35.42
CA LYS A 49 -23.68 -17.42 34.80
C LYS A 49 -24.14 -17.29 33.36
N ALA A 50 -23.58 -18.09 32.47
CA ALA A 50 -23.98 -18.11 31.07
C ALA A 50 -23.91 -19.53 30.48
N PRO A 51 -24.86 -19.91 29.61
CA PRO A 51 -24.62 -21.00 28.70
C PRO A 51 -23.50 -20.62 27.72
N SER A 52 -22.65 -21.58 27.40
CA SER A 52 -21.55 -21.44 26.45
C SER A 52 -21.28 -22.79 25.77
N ALA A 53 -20.32 -22.82 24.86
CA ALA A 53 -19.89 -24.05 24.21
C ALA A 53 -18.39 -24.03 23.95
N LEU A 54 -17.76 -25.20 24.02
CA LEU A 54 -16.36 -25.43 23.64
C LEU A 54 -16.35 -26.31 22.40
N THR A 55 -15.78 -25.80 21.31
CA THR A 55 -15.55 -26.60 20.10
C THR A 55 -14.11 -27.08 20.08
N LEU A 56 -13.91 -28.40 20.03
CA LEU A 56 -12.60 -29.04 19.99
C LEU A 56 -12.17 -29.27 18.54
N LEU A 57 -10.97 -28.82 18.19
CA LEU A 57 -10.36 -29.07 16.88
C LEU A 57 -9.31 -30.18 17.02
N PRO A 58 -9.31 -31.21 16.15
CA PRO A 58 -8.28 -32.24 16.21
C PRO A 58 -6.94 -31.65 15.78
N MET A 59 -5.88 -31.98 16.53
CA MET A 59 -4.53 -31.50 16.24
C MET A 59 -3.82 -32.35 15.17
N THR A 60 -4.21 -33.61 14.95
CA THR A 60 -3.63 -34.51 13.93
C THR A 60 -4.54 -35.69 13.58
N GLY A 61 -4.64 -36.04 12.29
CA GLY A 61 -4.80 -37.45 11.86
C GLY A 61 -6.19 -38.11 11.91
N SER A 62 -7.28 -37.41 12.18
CA SER A 62 -8.62 -38.00 12.07
C SER A 62 -9.62 -37.02 11.47
N SER A 63 -10.34 -37.48 10.46
CA SER A 63 -11.50 -36.81 9.86
C SER A 63 -12.49 -36.35 10.93
N GLY A 64 -12.50 -35.04 11.24
CA GLY A 64 -13.42 -34.44 12.20
C GLY A 64 -13.18 -32.94 12.28
N ALA A 65 -14.23 -32.13 12.12
CA ALA A 65 -14.21 -30.67 12.04
C ALA A 65 -13.37 -30.09 10.87
N CYS A 66 -14.00 -29.95 9.70
CA CYS A 66 -13.52 -29.00 8.70
C CYS A 66 -13.85 -27.58 9.20
N VAL A 67 -12.83 -26.75 9.44
CA VAL A 67 -13.04 -25.30 9.36
C VAL A 67 -13.30 -25.03 7.89
N CYS A 68 -14.57 -25.01 7.47
CA CYS A 68 -14.92 -24.63 6.11
C CYS A 68 -14.42 -23.19 5.94
N PRO A 69 -13.39 -22.93 5.12
CA PRO A 69 -13.04 -21.55 4.84
C PRO A 69 -14.29 -20.92 4.23
N GLN A 70 -14.73 -19.80 4.80
CA GLN A 70 -15.67 -18.96 4.08
C GLN A 70 -15.07 -18.69 2.70
N GLN A 71 -15.93 -18.60 1.67
CA GLN A 71 -15.42 -18.21 0.36
C GLN A 71 -14.58 -16.95 0.54
N PRO A 72 -13.30 -16.96 0.09
CA PRO A 72 -12.44 -15.83 0.27
C PRO A 72 -13.08 -14.64 -0.42
N LYS A 73 -13.02 -13.46 0.22
CA LYS A 73 -13.52 -12.24 -0.38
C LYS A 73 -12.88 -12.02 -1.76
N PRO A 74 -13.58 -11.37 -2.71
CA PRO A 74 -13.00 -10.94 -3.97
C PRO A 74 -11.66 -10.21 -3.80
N PHE A 75 -10.88 -10.16 -4.88
CA PHE A 75 -9.62 -9.41 -4.87
C PHE A 75 -9.87 -7.93 -4.58
N GLY A 76 -9.05 -7.32 -3.75
CA GLY A 76 -9.20 -5.93 -3.30
C GLY A 76 -10.13 -5.74 -2.10
N GLU A 77 -10.89 -6.77 -1.71
CA GLU A 77 -11.83 -6.71 -0.58
C GLU A 77 -11.29 -7.35 0.71
N ALA A 78 -10.11 -7.95 0.65
CA ALA A 78 -9.48 -8.53 1.82
C ALA A 78 -9.16 -7.46 2.88
N THR A 79 -9.43 -7.80 4.12
CA THR A 79 -9.22 -6.92 5.28
C THR A 79 -8.31 -7.61 6.27
N GLY A 80 -7.47 -6.86 6.96
CA GLY A 80 -6.57 -7.40 7.97
C GLY A 80 -5.79 -6.33 8.70
N LYS A 81 -4.71 -6.74 9.34
CA LYS A 81 -3.71 -5.84 9.89
C LYS A 81 -2.35 -6.51 9.84
N PHE A 82 -1.32 -5.73 9.58
CA PHE A 82 0.05 -6.15 9.85
C PHE A 82 0.34 -5.83 11.32
N VAL A 83 0.90 -6.79 12.04
CA VAL A 83 1.28 -6.65 13.45
C VAL A 83 2.79 -6.78 13.52
N TYR A 84 3.44 -5.82 14.17
CA TYR A 84 4.87 -5.90 14.38
C TYR A 84 5.19 -7.03 15.35
N HIS A 85 6.11 -7.92 14.96
CA HIS A 85 6.65 -8.98 15.80
C HIS A 85 8.08 -8.64 16.20
N ALA A 86 8.29 -8.28 17.47
CA ALA A 86 9.60 -7.89 17.96
C ALA A 86 10.60 -9.05 17.94
N VAL A 87 11.81 -8.79 17.45
CA VAL A 87 12.93 -9.71 17.50
C VAL A 87 13.51 -9.71 18.91
N LYS A 88 13.49 -10.87 19.59
CA LYS A 88 13.95 -10.99 20.98
C LYS A 88 15.39 -10.51 21.22
N ASN A 89 16.26 -10.65 20.23
CA ASN A 89 17.68 -10.32 20.33
C ASN A 89 18.04 -8.93 19.79
N GLN A 90 17.05 -8.16 19.34
CA GLN A 90 17.27 -6.78 18.89
C GLN A 90 17.22 -5.86 20.12
N THR A 91 18.39 -5.40 20.58
CA THR A 91 18.52 -4.65 21.84
C THR A 91 18.46 -3.13 21.66
N VAL A 92 18.46 -2.64 20.43
CA VAL A 92 18.41 -1.23 20.04
C VAL A 92 17.41 -1.04 18.89
N ASP A 93 16.79 0.14 18.82
CA ASP A 93 15.82 0.52 17.78
C ASP A 93 14.76 -0.56 17.53
N VAL A 94 13.95 -0.87 18.54
CA VAL A 94 12.90 -1.91 18.41
C VAL A 94 11.59 -1.26 17.95
N GLY A 95 11.06 -1.75 16.82
CA GLY A 95 9.75 -1.33 16.32
C GLY A 95 8.61 -1.76 17.24
N SER A 96 7.40 -1.25 16.98
CA SER A 96 6.18 -1.70 17.64
C SER A 96 4.95 -1.33 16.81
N GLY A 97 3.78 -1.80 17.25
CA GLY A 97 2.49 -1.38 16.72
C GLY A 97 1.86 -2.34 15.73
N ALA A 98 0.80 -1.85 15.09
CA ALA A 98 0.06 -2.56 14.07
C ALA A 98 -0.56 -1.55 13.10
N VAL A 99 -0.74 -1.93 11.85
CA VAL A 99 -1.35 -1.09 10.80
C VAL A 99 -2.47 -1.88 10.13
N GLY A 100 -3.64 -1.24 10.04
CA GLY A 100 -4.82 -1.84 9.43
C GLY A 100 -4.76 -1.83 7.90
N PHE A 101 -5.20 -2.93 7.29
CA PHE A 101 -5.44 -3.03 5.86
C PHE A 101 -6.94 -3.17 5.62
N GLY A 102 -7.56 -2.10 5.13
CA GLY A 102 -8.99 -2.09 4.77
C GLY A 102 -9.26 -2.67 3.38
N ALA A 103 -10.53 -2.97 3.11
CA ALA A 103 -11.01 -3.29 1.77
C ALA A 103 -10.98 -2.05 0.86
N HIS A 104 -11.00 -2.27 -0.45
CA HIS A 104 -10.99 -1.24 -1.49
C HIS A 104 -9.83 -0.26 -1.34
N LYS A 105 -8.61 -0.78 -1.10
CA LYS A 105 -7.41 0.06 -1.02
C LYS A 105 -7.16 0.83 -2.30
N CYS A 106 -7.24 0.13 -3.43
CA CYS A 106 -7.20 0.74 -4.73
C CYS A 106 -8.61 1.15 -5.13
N ALA A 107 -8.75 2.36 -5.66
CA ALA A 107 -10.00 2.82 -6.24
C ALA A 107 -10.43 1.95 -7.44
N ASP A 108 -11.72 1.94 -7.73
CA ASP A 108 -12.26 1.23 -8.88
C ASP A 108 -12.01 2.00 -10.19
N PHE A 109 -12.10 1.29 -11.30
CA PHE A 109 -12.15 1.89 -12.63
C PHE A 109 -13.29 2.92 -12.72
N PRO A 110 -13.10 4.10 -13.37
CA PRO A 110 -11.96 4.52 -14.17
C PRO A 110 -10.84 5.23 -13.40
N ALA A 111 -10.91 5.32 -12.07
CA ALA A 111 -9.90 6.05 -11.29
C ALA A 111 -8.51 5.40 -11.38
N THR A 112 -8.46 4.08 -11.51
CA THR A 112 -7.26 3.28 -11.78
C THR A 112 -7.62 1.91 -12.32
N ILE A 113 -6.66 1.25 -12.98
CA ILE A 113 -6.77 -0.15 -13.44
C ILE A 113 -6.07 -1.16 -12.51
N LEU A 114 -5.56 -0.72 -11.35
CA LEU A 114 -4.77 -1.58 -10.45
C LEU A 114 -5.54 -2.80 -9.94
N ASN A 115 -6.84 -2.67 -9.67
CA ASN A 115 -7.70 -3.81 -9.28
C ASN A 115 -7.85 -4.82 -10.43
N GLU A 116 -8.03 -4.34 -11.66
CA GLU A 116 -8.16 -5.17 -12.87
C GLU A 116 -6.86 -5.92 -13.17
N GLN A 117 -5.73 -5.26 -12.94
CA GLN A 117 -4.40 -5.86 -13.07
C GLN A 117 -4.04 -6.79 -11.91
N ARG A 118 -4.89 -6.87 -10.87
CA ARG A 118 -4.62 -7.60 -9.62
C ARG A 118 -3.29 -7.20 -8.98
N ASN A 119 -3.01 -5.91 -8.95
CA ASN A 119 -1.76 -5.40 -8.41
C ASN A 119 -1.63 -5.73 -6.90
N PRO A 120 -0.50 -6.29 -6.44
CA PRO A 120 -0.31 -6.72 -5.04
C PRO A 120 -0.63 -5.66 -3.97
N THR A 121 -0.43 -4.38 -4.28
CA THR A 121 -0.74 -3.26 -3.37
C THR A 121 -2.21 -3.19 -2.98
N CYS A 122 -3.12 -3.72 -3.80
CA CYS A 122 -4.56 -3.58 -3.60
C CYS A 122 -5.14 -4.60 -2.60
N ASP A 123 -4.41 -5.66 -2.27
CA ASP A 123 -4.94 -6.78 -1.48
C ASP A 123 -3.91 -7.33 -0.49
N VAL A 124 -4.27 -7.32 0.80
CA VAL A 124 -3.39 -7.75 1.90
C VAL A 124 -2.85 -9.17 1.74
N ARG A 125 -3.55 -10.05 1.02
CA ARG A 125 -3.14 -11.45 0.79
C ARG A 125 -2.00 -11.56 -0.21
N HIS A 126 -1.82 -10.54 -1.03
CA HIS A 126 -0.81 -10.49 -2.10
C HIS A 126 0.26 -9.45 -1.84
N TYR A 127 0.03 -8.52 -0.91
CA TYR A 127 0.91 -7.42 -0.55
C TYR A 127 2.36 -7.86 -0.29
N GLN A 128 3.31 -7.26 -1.02
CA GLN A 128 4.73 -7.64 -0.95
C GLN A 128 5.61 -6.56 -0.30
N GLY A 129 5.07 -5.35 -0.07
CA GLY A 129 5.81 -4.25 0.55
C GLY A 129 5.27 -2.88 0.13
N GLY A 130 5.97 -1.83 0.57
CA GLY A 130 5.63 -0.44 0.26
C GLY A 130 5.00 0.33 1.42
N GLN A 131 4.38 1.47 1.12
CA GLN A 131 3.95 2.49 2.08
C GLN A 131 3.26 1.96 3.35
N TRP A 132 2.42 0.93 3.25
CA TRP A 132 1.65 0.42 4.39
C TRP A 132 2.49 -0.33 5.42
N ALA A 133 3.61 -0.94 5.01
CA ALA A 133 4.55 -1.59 5.93
C ALA A 133 5.84 -0.77 6.15
N CYS A 134 5.97 0.40 5.53
CA CYS A 134 7.10 1.33 5.66
C CYS A 134 7.13 2.09 7.00
N HIS A 135 7.00 1.37 8.12
CA HIS A 135 7.20 1.95 9.45
C HIS A 135 8.64 1.75 9.91
N HIS A 136 9.12 2.64 10.78
CA HIS A 136 10.46 2.54 11.35
C HIS A 136 10.68 1.16 11.99
N MET A 137 11.75 0.48 11.56
CA MET A 137 12.18 -0.87 12.00
C MET A 137 11.28 -2.03 11.57
N TRP A 138 10.26 -1.78 10.75
CA TRP A 138 9.45 -2.87 10.21
C TRP A 138 10.19 -3.56 9.07
N SER A 139 10.13 -4.89 9.08
CA SER A 139 10.55 -5.74 7.97
C SER A 139 9.37 -6.63 7.60
N LEU A 140 8.88 -6.51 6.37
CA LEU A 140 7.85 -7.42 5.85
C LEU A 140 8.58 -8.62 5.25
N LEU A 141 8.52 -9.74 5.96
CA LEU A 141 9.25 -10.96 5.63
C LEU A 141 8.30 -12.15 5.78
N ASP A 142 8.60 -13.22 5.04
CA ASP A 142 7.99 -14.52 5.31
C ASP A 142 8.38 -15.01 6.72
N ALA A 143 7.53 -15.86 7.31
CA ALA A 143 7.70 -16.28 8.70
C ALA A 143 9.01 -17.03 8.99
N ASP A 144 9.62 -17.61 7.96
CA ASP A 144 10.88 -18.36 8.00
C ASP A 144 12.10 -17.53 7.54
N GLN A 145 11.89 -16.29 7.09
CA GLN A 145 12.98 -15.41 6.69
C GLN A 145 13.61 -14.72 7.91
N PRO A 146 14.95 -14.77 8.07
CA PRO A 146 15.63 -14.01 9.10
C PRO A 146 15.69 -12.53 8.72
N ILE A 147 15.49 -11.64 9.69
CA ILE A 147 15.74 -10.20 9.48
C ILE A 147 17.24 -9.99 9.23
N PRO A 148 17.64 -9.37 8.11
CA PRO A 148 19.04 -9.11 7.84
C PRO A 148 19.54 -7.96 8.74
N TRP A 149 20.83 -8.02 9.11
CA TRP A 149 21.54 -6.93 9.81
C TRP A 149 20.94 -6.46 11.14
N VAL A 150 20.26 -7.35 11.89
CA VAL A 150 19.63 -7.04 13.20
C VAL A 150 20.59 -6.48 14.26
N ASP A 151 21.89 -6.67 14.10
CA ASP A 151 22.96 -6.26 15.00
C ASP A 151 23.76 -5.05 14.49
N ARG A 152 23.37 -4.48 13.33
CA ARG A 152 24.13 -3.40 12.68
C ARG A 152 23.21 -2.22 12.35
N PRO A 153 23.54 -0.99 12.78
CA PRO A 153 22.81 0.18 12.30
C PRO A 153 23.02 0.35 10.80
N LEU A 154 21.93 0.58 10.05
CA LEU A 154 22.01 0.98 8.65
C LEU A 154 22.40 2.47 8.59
N ILE A 155 23.57 2.77 8.06
CA ILE A 155 24.08 4.14 7.95
C ILE A 155 23.76 4.68 6.56
N PHE A 156 22.90 5.70 6.51
CA PHE A 156 22.57 6.43 5.30
C PHE A 156 23.32 7.76 5.28
N HIS A 157 23.98 8.06 4.15
CA HIS A 157 24.63 9.34 3.93
C HIS A 157 23.79 10.17 2.95
N HIS A 158 23.20 11.25 3.44
CA HIS A 158 22.46 12.18 2.60
C HIS A 158 23.25 13.48 2.41
N LYS A 159 23.31 13.97 1.16
CA LYS A 159 23.88 15.27 0.82
C LYS A 159 22.78 16.16 0.29
N TYR A 160 22.51 17.26 1.00
CA TYR A 160 21.50 18.24 0.61
C TYR A 160 22.16 19.50 0.05
N ARG A 161 21.57 20.08 -0.99
CA ARG A 161 21.94 21.40 -1.51
C ARG A 161 20.68 22.24 -1.58
N PHE A 162 20.66 23.33 -0.82
CA PHE A 162 19.55 24.26 -0.80
C PHE A 162 19.86 25.46 -1.68
N TRP A 163 18.89 25.86 -2.49
CA TRP A 163 18.92 27.10 -3.25
C TRP A 163 17.92 28.05 -2.61
N VAL A 164 18.40 29.23 -2.25
CA VAL A 164 17.60 30.24 -1.57
C VAL A 164 17.64 31.53 -2.37
N GLN A 165 16.53 32.24 -2.39
CA GLN A 165 16.46 33.61 -2.85
C GLN A 165 15.99 34.49 -1.68
N PRO A 166 16.46 35.74 -1.57
CA PRO A 166 15.93 36.67 -0.58
C PRO A 166 14.42 36.83 -0.74
N TYR A 167 13.69 36.78 0.38
CA TYR A 167 12.25 37.00 0.36
C TYR A 167 11.95 38.45 -0.04
N ASP A 168 10.98 38.60 -0.92
CA ASP A 168 10.48 39.89 -1.42
C ASP A 168 8.97 39.77 -1.54
N VAL A 169 8.28 40.50 -0.68
CA VAL A 169 6.82 40.49 -0.53
C VAL A 169 6.10 40.93 -1.82
N THR A 170 6.78 41.70 -2.68
CA THR A 170 6.18 42.21 -3.91
C THR A 170 5.95 41.13 -4.97
N TYR A 171 6.68 40.01 -4.91
CA TYR A 171 6.51 38.90 -5.85
C TYR A 171 6.48 37.50 -5.22
N HIS A 172 6.88 37.33 -3.96
CA HIS A 172 6.66 36.11 -3.18
C HIS A 172 5.26 36.13 -2.56
N ILE A 173 4.25 36.17 -3.41
CA ILE A 173 2.87 36.00 -3.00
C ILE A 173 2.57 34.50 -2.85
N PRO A 174 1.79 34.08 -1.84
CA PRO A 174 1.34 32.69 -1.74
C PRO A 174 0.62 32.28 -3.02
N VAL A 175 1.06 31.18 -3.62
CA VAL A 175 0.39 30.57 -4.76
C VAL A 175 -0.26 29.28 -4.26
N ASP A 176 -1.55 29.11 -4.54
CA ASP A 176 -2.17 27.80 -4.42
C ASP A 176 -1.64 26.93 -5.55
N LEU A 177 -0.80 25.95 -5.20
CA LEU A 177 -0.26 24.99 -6.16
C LEU A 177 -1.33 24.03 -6.68
N GLY A 178 -2.54 24.08 -6.12
CA GLY A 178 -3.60 23.10 -6.30
C GLY A 178 -3.42 21.86 -5.42
N GLU A 179 -2.37 21.78 -4.59
CA GLU A 179 -1.98 20.55 -3.87
C GLU A 179 -3.03 20.15 -2.84
N THR A 180 -3.59 21.12 -2.12
CA THR A 180 -4.70 20.90 -1.18
C THR A 180 -5.99 20.42 -1.88
N ARG A 181 -6.03 20.45 -3.21
CA ARG A 181 -7.20 20.18 -4.05
C ARG A 181 -6.93 19.22 -5.22
N GLY A 182 -5.73 18.61 -5.28
CA GLY A 182 -5.40 17.53 -6.23
C GLY A 182 -4.44 17.86 -7.38
N SER A 183 -3.47 18.78 -7.25
CA SER A 183 -2.41 18.95 -8.27
C SER A 183 -1.30 17.89 -8.20
N ALA A 184 -1.11 17.27 -7.04
CA ALA A 184 -0.40 16.01 -6.90
C ALA A 184 -1.33 14.89 -7.38
N LEU A 185 -1.41 14.71 -8.69
CA LEU A 185 -2.32 13.75 -9.30
C LEU A 185 -1.84 12.32 -9.04
N LEU A 186 -2.73 11.49 -8.53
CA LEU A 186 -2.49 10.06 -8.29
C LEU A 186 -3.40 9.22 -9.17
N ILE A 187 -2.89 8.06 -9.56
CA ILE A 187 -3.64 7.06 -10.33
C ILE A 187 -4.49 6.24 -9.34
N GLY A 188 -5.68 6.74 -9.03
CA GLY A 188 -6.65 6.09 -8.13
C GLY A 188 -6.33 6.22 -6.64
N GLY A 189 -5.61 7.28 -6.23
CA GLY A 189 -5.39 7.63 -4.83
C GLY A 189 -4.23 6.89 -4.13
N ASN A 190 -3.57 5.96 -4.82
CA ASN A 190 -2.39 5.28 -4.29
C ASN A 190 -1.14 6.13 -4.56
N TRP A 191 -0.48 6.57 -3.49
CA TRP A 191 0.82 7.24 -3.59
C TRP A 191 1.87 6.29 -4.16
N GLU A 192 1.88 5.06 -3.63
CA GLU A 192 2.80 3.99 -4.03
C GLU A 192 2.01 2.77 -4.51
N TYR A 193 2.58 2.04 -5.46
CA TYR A 193 2.06 0.73 -5.89
C TYR A 193 3.25 -0.16 -6.26
N ASP A 194 3.06 -1.47 -6.11
CA ASP A 194 4.05 -2.48 -6.48
C ASP A 194 4.22 -2.51 -8.00
N VAL A 195 5.47 -2.48 -8.48
CA VAL A 195 5.78 -2.75 -9.88
C VAL A 195 6.11 -4.23 -9.98
N PRO A 196 5.16 -5.10 -10.38
CA PRO A 196 5.45 -6.53 -10.43
C PRO A 196 6.55 -6.80 -11.45
N LYS A 197 7.36 -7.83 -11.20
CA LYS A 197 8.27 -8.33 -12.22
C LYS A 197 7.46 -8.80 -13.42
N CYS A 198 7.68 -8.16 -14.56
CA CYS A 198 6.89 -8.40 -15.76
C CYS A 198 7.30 -9.67 -16.51
N GLY A 199 6.35 -10.20 -17.24
CA GLY A 199 6.50 -11.35 -18.14
C GLY A 199 5.30 -11.47 -19.08
N HIS A 200 5.34 -12.45 -19.97
CA HIS A 200 4.21 -12.71 -20.87
C HIS A 200 2.95 -13.07 -20.08
N GLY A 201 1.81 -12.45 -20.45
CA GLY A 201 0.51 -12.71 -19.85
C GLY A 201 0.28 -12.03 -18.50
N ILE A 202 1.26 -11.30 -17.95
CA ILE A 202 1.06 -10.50 -16.75
C ILE A 202 0.31 -9.21 -17.14
N PRO A 203 -0.83 -8.89 -16.50
CA PRO A 203 -1.58 -7.68 -16.78
C PRO A 203 -0.71 -6.42 -16.66
N GLY A 204 -0.91 -5.45 -17.57
CA GLY A 204 -0.13 -4.22 -17.59
C GLY A 204 1.30 -4.35 -18.14
N CYS A 205 1.79 -5.57 -18.39
CA CYS A 205 3.14 -5.79 -18.86
C CYS A 205 3.26 -5.78 -20.39
N SER A 206 4.33 -5.16 -20.88
CA SER A 206 4.74 -5.23 -22.28
C SER A 206 6.26 -5.24 -22.39
N ARG A 207 6.77 -5.81 -23.49
CA ARG A 207 8.20 -5.86 -23.78
C ARG A 207 8.53 -4.83 -24.85
N GLN A 208 9.45 -3.93 -24.54
CA GLN A 208 9.98 -2.92 -25.44
C GLN A 208 10.92 -3.54 -26.48
N SER A 209 11.22 -2.80 -27.55
CA SER A 209 12.07 -3.26 -28.65
C SER A 209 13.53 -3.53 -28.23
N ASP A 210 14.01 -2.84 -27.21
CA ASP A 210 15.32 -3.03 -26.58
C ASP A 210 15.37 -4.25 -25.63
N GLY A 211 14.24 -4.95 -25.48
CA GLY A 211 14.10 -6.12 -24.62
C GLY A 211 13.67 -5.81 -23.19
N THR A 212 13.60 -4.54 -22.80
CA THR A 212 13.16 -4.09 -21.46
C THR A 212 11.70 -4.45 -21.23
N TRP A 213 11.38 -5.01 -20.06
CA TRP A 213 10.00 -5.17 -19.65
C TRP A 213 9.50 -3.91 -18.96
N VAL A 214 8.30 -3.46 -19.33
CA VAL A 214 7.63 -2.34 -18.69
C VAL A 214 6.26 -2.73 -18.16
N HIS A 215 5.90 -2.15 -17.02
CA HIS A 215 4.56 -2.22 -16.44
C HIS A 215 3.89 -0.86 -16.61
N THR A 216 2.70 -0.85 -17.20
CA THR A 216 1.92 0.36 -17.44
C THR A 216 0.67 0.34 -16.58
N ILE A 217 0.45 1.42 -15.85
CA ILE A 217 -0.80 1.69 -15.16
C ILE A 217 -1.42 2.98 -15.69
N SER A 218 -2.74 3.07 -15.59
CA SER A 218 -3.47 4.26 -15.97
C SER A 218 -4.70 4.47 -15.11
N GLY A 219 -5.23 5.67 -15.19
CA GLY A 219 -6.48 6.04 -14.53
C GLY A 219 -6.89 7.44 -14.93
N SER A 220 -8.13 7.79 -14.61
CA SER A 220 -8.73 9.05 -15.01
C SER A 220 -9.41 9.72 -13.83
N THR A 221 -9.34 11.04 -13.78
CA THR A 221 -10.00 11.85 -12.75
C THR A 221 -10.51 13.16 -13.33
N MET A 222 -11.45 13.80 -12.64
CA MET A 222 -11.91 15.13 -13.03
C MET A 222 -10.97 16.19 -12.44
N GLY A 223 -10.42 17.02 -13.32
CA GLY A 223 -9.60 18.17 -12.95
C GLY A 223 -10.39 19.19 -12.11
N LYS A 224 -9.67 19.85 -11.21
CA LYS A 224 -10.20 20.83 -10.28
C LYS A 224 -9.26 22.03 -10.26
N HIS A 225 -9.80 23.23 -10.48
CA HIS A 225 -9.06 24.50 -10.41
C HIS A 225 -7.98 24.67 -11.48
N ALA A 226 -7.13 25.69 -11.30
CA ALA A 226 -5.95 25.91 -12.10
C ALA A 226 -4.71 25.32 -11.41
N PHE A 227 -3.81 24.73 -12.19
CA PHE A 227 -2.57 24.13 -11.67
C PHE A 227 -1.37 25.02 -11.96
N ALA A 228 -0.70 25.50 -10.90
CA ALA A 228 0.58 26.20 -11.01
C ALA A 228 1.77 25.23 -11.04
N ALA A 229 1.58 24.03 -10.49
CA ALA A 229 2.50 22.92 -10.58
C ALA A 229 1.70 21.62 -10.78
N LEU A 230 2.30 20.65 -11.44
CA LEU A 230 1.80 19.29 -11.49
C LEU A 230 3.01 18.38 -11.30
N ASN A 231 3.00 17.71 -10.16
CA ASN A 231 4.01 16.75 -9.75
C ASN A 231 3.39 15.37 -9.59
N PHE A 232 4.20 14.34 -9.78
CA PHE A 232 3.77 12.99 -9.50
C PHE A 232 4.72 12.26 -8.57
N HIS A 233 4.20 11.22 -7.93
CA HIS A 233 5.01 10.31 -7.14
C HIS A 233 5.69 9.25 -8.03
N CYS A 234 7.03 9.27 -8.09
CA CYS A 234 7.85 8.48 -9.01
C CYS A 234 9.13 8.00 -8.29
N HIS A 235 9.31 6.68 -8.18
CA HIS A 235 10.52 6.06 -7.63
C HIS A 235 11.48 5.69 -8.77
N ALA A 236 12.51 6.50 -9.00
CA ALA A 236 13.58 6.14 -9.92
C ALA A 236 14.52 5.09 -9.27
N PRO A 237 15.15 4.19 -10.05
CA PRO A 237 15.16 4.14 -11.51
C PRO A 237 13.98 3.37 -12.14
N THR A 238 13.11 2.80 -11.32
CA THR A 238 11.98 1.97 -11.76
C THR A 238 10.99 2.79 -12.58
N CYS A 239 10.60 3.97 -12.11
CA CYS A 239 9.69 4.85 -12.83
C CYS A 239 10.40 5.44 -14.07
N LEU A 240 9.89 5.15 -15.27
CA LEU A 240 10.46 5.61 -16.53
C LEU A 240 9.82 6.93 -16.96
N MET A 241 8.51 7.03 -16.81
CA MET A 241 7.77 8.24 -17.16
C MET A 241 6.36 8.23 -16.60
N MET A 242 5.78 9.43 -16.56
CA MET A 242 4.37 9.63 -16.29
C MET A 242 3.84 10.82 -17.08
N GLU A 243 2.64 10.65 -17.60
CA GLU A 243 1.98 11.60 -18.50
C GLU A 243 0.56 11.87 -18.02
N VAL A 244 0.14 13.13 -18.13
CA VAL A 244 -1.26 13.55 -17.98
C VAL A 244 -1.76 14.15 -19.26
N TYR A 245 -2.93 13.72 -19.68
CA TYR A 245 -3.65 14.21 -20.84
C TYR A 245 -4.93 14.90 -20.40
N ALA A 246 -5.17 16.09 -20.92
CA ALA A 246 -6.41 16.83 -20.75
C ALA A 246 -7.34 16.53 -21.94
N CYS A 247 -8.42 15.80 -21.69
CA CYS A 247 -9.42 15.49 -22.71
C CYS A 247 -10.41 16.66 -22.92
N PRO A 248 -11.10 16.72 -24.07
CA PRO A 248 -12.16 17.70 -24.27
C PRO A 248 -13.20 17.65 -23.16
N MET A 249 -13.68 18.81 -22.70
CA MET A 249 -14.76 18.88 -21.72
C MET A 249 -15.99 18.11 -22.20
N GLY A 250 -16.62 17.38 -21.27
CA GLY A 250 -17.76 16.51 -21.57
C GLY A 250 -17.38 15.09 -22.01
N THR A 251 -16.10 14.81 -22.28
CA THR A 251 -15.61 13.42 -22.45
C THR A 251 -15.83 12.66 -21.13
N SER A 252 -16.32 11.42 -21.20
CA SER A 252 -16.43 10.59 -20.01
C SER A 252 -15.04 10.23 -19.47
N LEU A 253 -14.91 9.92 -18.18
CA LEU A 253 -13.62 9.47 -17.62
C LEU A 253 -13.14 8.14 -18.24
N VAL A 254 -14.07 7.31 -18.70
CA VAL A 254 -13.81 6.03 -19.37
C VAL A 254 -13.23 6.25 -20.76
N ASP A 255 -13.76 7.24 -21.49
CA ASP A 255 -13.35 7.53 -22.87
C ASP A 255 -12.11 8.45 -22.93
N CYS A 256 -11.78 9.11 -21.82
CA CYS A 256 -10.60 9.96 -21.75
C CYS A 256 -9.32 9.12 -21.70
N ASN A 257 -8.50 9.24 -22.75
CA ASN A 257 -7.24 8.52 -22.91
C ASN A 257 -6.20 9.35 -23.68
N ALA A 258 -4.99 8.82 -23.83
CA ALA A 258 -3.86 9.49 -24.49
C ALA A 258 -4.08 9.85 -25.98
N THR A 259 -5.03 9.21 -26.67
CA THR A 259 -5.35 9.51 -28.09
C THR A 259 -6.41 10.60 -28.23
N VAL A 260 -7.29 10.73 -27.24
CA VAL A 260 -8.36 11.72 -27.20
C VAL A 260 -7.87 13.03 -26.58
N GLY A 261 -7.05 12.93 -25.53
CA GLY A 261 -6.56 14.07 -24.79
C GLY A 261 -5.32 14.74 -25.37
N LYS A 262 -5.14 16.01 -25.04
CA LYS A 262 -3.90 16.75 -25.30
C LYS A 262 -2.95 16.55 -24.13
N LEU A 263 -1.69 16.22 -24.40
CA LEU A 263 -0.66 16.14 -23.36
C LEU A 263 -0.57 17.46 -22.60
N LEU A 264 -0.79 17.40 -21.29
CA LEU A 264 -0.71 18.51 -20.35
C LEU A 264 0.64 18.53 -19.65
N CYS A 265 1.11 17.37 -19.19
CA CYS A 265 2.37 17.24 -18.48
C CYS A 265 3.01 15.89 -18.78
N LYS A 266 4.34 15.88 -18.93
CA LYS A 266 5.17 14.68 -18.99
C LYS A 266 6.33 14.84 -18.02
N GLN A 267 6.48 13.88 -17.12
CA GLN A 267 7.65 13.76 -16.25
C GLN A 267 8.41 12.49 -16.61
N ALA A 268 9.71 12.62 -16.81
CA ALA A 268 10.62 11.50 -17.05
C ALA A 268 11.93 11.79 -16.32
N PRO A 269 12.43 10.86 -15.48
CA PRO A 269 13.71 11.05 -14.80
C PRO A 269 14.85 11.23 -15.80
N VAL A 270 15.71 12.22 -15.53
CA VAL A 270 16.94 12.46 -16.28
C VAL A 270 18.12 12.20 -15.35
N TYR A 271 19.02 11.32 -15.78
CA TYR A 271 20.16 10.88 -14.98
C TYR A 271 21.37 11.76 -15.27
N GLY A 272 21.97 12.33 -14.23
CA GLY A 272 23.22 13.07 -14.34
C GLY A 272 24.40 12.16 -14.67
N GLY A 273 25.42 12.73 -15.33
CA GLY A 273 26.62 12.01 -15.78
C GLY A 273 26.38 11.15 -17.01
N THR A 274 25.24 11.30 -17.69
CA THR A 274 24.87 10.52 -18.88
C THR A 274 24.89 11.33 -20.18
N ASN A 275 25.40 12.58 -20.13
CA ASN A 275 25.42 13.52 -21.26
C ASN A 275 24.03 13.81 -21.85
N GLN A 276 22.96 13.63 -21.06
CA GLN A 276 21.60 13.97 -21.47
C GLN A 276 21.49 15.48 -21.69
N SER A 277 21.00 15.90 -22.84
CA SER A 277 20.94 17.32 -23.23
C SER A 277 20.17 18.19 -22.24
N ALA A 278 19.21 17.62 -21.52
CA ALA A 278 18.43 18.32 -20.50
C ALA A 278 19.26 18.70 -19.26
N LEU A 279 20.36 17.99 -18.96
CA LEU A 279 21.25 18.28 -17.84
C LEU A 279 22.66 18.68 -18.27
N ASN A 280 23.08 18.37 -19.49
CA ASN A 280 24.46 18.57 -19.96
C ASN A 280 24.94 20.01 -19.73
N GLY A 281 26.10 20.14 -19.07
CA GLY A 281 26.70 21.43 -18.72
C GLY A 281 26.00 22.16 -17.57
N THR A 282 24.96 21.57 -16.97
CA THR A 282 24.35 22.06 -15.73
C THR A 282 25.00 21.40 -14.52
N ARG A 283 24.83 22.04 -13.36
CA ARG A 283 25.25 21.50 -12.05
C ARG A 283 24.52 20.22 -11.61
N PHE A 284 23.50 19.80 -12.36
CA PHE A 284 22.69 18.62 -12.09
C PHE A 284 23.14 17.41 -12.93
N ASP A 285 24.18 17.57 -13.76
CA ASP A 285 24.78 16.49 -14.55
C ASP A 285 25.86 15.70 -13.79
N GLU A 286 25.77 15.61 -12.46
CA GLU A 286 26.71 14.81 -11.68
C GLU A 286 26.30 13.33 -11.70
N PRO A 287 27.24 12.37 -11.85
CA PRO A 287 26.93 10.95 -11.77
C PRO A 287 26.18 10.58 -10.49
N GLY A 288 25.08 9.83 -10.63
CA GLY A 288 24.21 9.45 -9.50
C GLY A 288 23.14 10.48 -9.14
N TYR A 289 23.14 11.66 -9.77
CA TYR A 289 22.03 12.61 -9.65
C TYR A 289 20.85 12.17 -10.52
N ILE A 290 19.65 12.37 -10.01
CA ILE A 290 18.40 12.11 -10.73
C ILE A 290 17.57 13.39 -10.67
N ALA A 291 17.36 14.01 -11.82
CA ALA A 291 16.43 15.12 -11.96
C ALA A 291 15.07 14.56 -12.41
N ILE A 292 14.01 14.87 -11.66
CA ILE A 292 12.63 14.59 -12.08
C ILE A 292 11.99 15.96 -12.37
N PRO A 293 11.98 16.41 -13.63
CA PRO A 293 11.47 17.74 -13.96
C PRO A 293 9.96 17.77 -13.80
N ASP A 294 9.48 18.62 -12.89
CA ASP A 294 8.05 18.88 -12.72
C ASP A 294 7.50 19.83 -13.79
N CYS A 295 6.19 19.77 -14.01
CA CYS A 295 5.51 20.72 -14.88
C CYS A 295 5.10 21.94 -14.07
N PHE A 296 5.67 23.10 -14.41
CA PHE A 296 5.36 24.38 -13.77
C PHE A 296 4.73 25.34 -14.76
N TRP A 297 3.74 26.08 -14.27
CA TRP A 297 3.10 27.17 -14.98
C TRP A 297 3.18 28.44 -14.16
N GLY A 298 3.22 29.58 -14.84
CA GLY A 298 3.39 30.87 -14.21
C GLY A 298 3.46 32.02 -15.20
N SER A 299 4.33 32.98 -14.92
CA SER A 299 4.44 34.19 -15.72
C SER A 299 5.34 34.01 -16.94
N LYS A 300 4.88 34.53 -18.09
CA LYS A 300 5.69 34.65 -19.31
C LYS A 300 6.99 35.43 -19.10
N LYS A 301 7.07 36.31 -18.09
CA LYS A 301 8.31 36.99 -17.69
C LYS A 301 9.46 36.01 -17.40
N TYR A 302 9.12 34.84 -16.87
CA TYR A 302 10.06 33.77 -16.55
C TYR A 302 10.07 32.65 -17.60
N GLY A 303 9.47 32.90 -18.78
CA GLY A 303 9.37 31.91 -19.86
C GLY A 303 8.33 30.82 -19.61
N LEU A 304 7.44 30.97 -18.62
CA LEU A 304 6.41 29.98 -18.30
C LEU A 304 5.10 30.27 -19.01
N GLU A 305 4.36 29.20 -19.32
CA GLU A 305 2.97 29.28 -19.75
C GLU A 305 2.06 29.60 -18.56
N PRO A 306 0.92 30.30 -18.75
CA PRO A 306 -0.01 30.58 -17.67
C PRO A 306 -0.64 29.28 -17.11
N PRO A 307 -0.98 29.23 -15.80
CA PRO A 307 -1.63 28.07 -15.20
C PRO A 307 -2.91 27.64 -15.95
N PRO A 308 -3.00 26.39 -16.42
CA PRO A 308 -4.19 25.89 -17.09
C PRO A 308 -5.31 25.70 -16.07
N ASN A 309 -6.50 26.23 -16.35
CA ASN A 309 -7.70 25.92 -15.57
C ASN A 309 -8.29 24.60 -16.07
N VAL A 310 -8.20 23.57 -15.25
CA VAL A 310 -8.65 22.21 -15.54
C VAL A 310 -9.97 21.85 -14.83
N THR A 311 -10.70 22.84 -14.31
CA THR A 311 -11.98 22.60 -13.63
C THR A 311 -12.98 21.93 -14.59
N GLY A 312 -13.43 20.72 -14.25
CA GLY A 312 -14.38 19.98 -15.07
C GLY A 312 -13.77 19.41 -16.36
N VAL A 313 -12.44 19.43 -16.49
CA VAL A 313 -11.72 18.78 -17.58
C VAL A 313 -11.40 17.34 -17.17
N PRO A 314 -11.78 16.32 -17.96
CA PRO A 314 -11.36 14.95 -17.72
C PRO A 314 -9.85 14.82 -17.95
N LEU A 315 -9.14 14.31 -16.95
CA LEU A 315 -7.70 14.10 -16.98
C LEU A 315 -7.40 12.61 -16.99
N HIS A 316 -6.59 12.17 -17.95
CA HIS A 316 -6.11 10.80 -18.04
C HIS A 316 -4.62 10.74 -17.69
N MET A 317 -4.26 9.84 -16.79
CA MET A 317 -2.90 9.62 -16.31
C MET A 317 -2.39 8.28 -16.81
N VAL A 318 -1.14 8.26 -17.26
CA VAL A 318 -0.40 7.04 -17.61
C VAL A 318 0.93 7.05 -16.90
N LYS A 319 1.28 5.96 -16.23
CA LYS A 319 2.60 5.76 -15.63
C LYS A 319 3.22 4.48 -16.16
N ILE A 320 4.47 4.59 -16.57
CA ILE A 320 5.25 3.48 -17.13
C ILE A 320 6.48 3.28 -16.25
N CYS A 321 6.67 2.04 -15.81
CA CYS A 321 7.77 1.62 -14.96
C CYS A 321 8.58 0.50 -15.63
N ASN A 322 9.90 0.52 -15.48
CA ASN A 322 10.76 -0.61 -15.76
C ASN A 322 10.42 -1.73 -14.77
N ALA A 323 10.00 -2.85 -15.31
CA ALA A 323 9.49 -3.98 -14.58
C ALA A 323 10.31 -5.25 -14.87
N THR A 324 11.54 -5.10 -15.37
CA THR A 324 12.42 -6.23 -15.68
C THR A 324 12.76 -7.05 -14.45
N TYR A 325 12.91 -6.39 -13.30
CA TYR A 325 13.24 -7.04 -12.01
C TYR A 325 12.11 -6.96 -10.97
N GLY A 326 11.08 -6.14 -11.24
CA GLY A 326 10.08 -5.76 -10.24
C GLY A 326 10.61 -4.73 -9.24
N HIS A 327 9.71 -4.08 -8.51
CA HIS A 327 9.99 -3.13 -7.44
C HIS A 327 8.83 -3.13 -6.44
#